data_AF-A0A178DFB8-F1
#
_entry.id   AF-A0A178DFB8-F1
#
_cell.length_a   1.000
_cell.length_b   1.000
_cell.length_c   1.000
_cell.angle_alpha   90.00
_cell.angle_beta   90.00
_cell.angle_gamma   90.00
#
_symmetry.space_group_name_H-M   'P 1'
#
loop_
_entity.id
_entity.type
_entity.pdbx_description
1 polymer ?
#
loop_
_entity_poly.entity_id
_entity_poly.type
_entity_poly.pdbx_seq_one_letter_code
_entity_poly.pdbx_strand_id
1 'polypeptide(L)'
;MSLSSSKSSVDDRTRLAHALGFSEYPTNSTAEPYLNYILKQYAGSQTIEDYIELFIEVLEHSRPGAVAKGAPAAPTVQTLIEKFASTGFRDVFADTVVGDPRRKEHVEDTVMCIIGTWTTMLSSFQHKNRSRRVVAAYSLFADATTTQARPSTSQSTTTSASPSVPVLPYDNSVAGLVAGSGLLPGGQWDYRSNVDSDATVRMIALMLSASNSPHRNSLQNLLSPSSAQALPCKSSPYALLEDLNTQESQSVRATRLNAFTLNVLSAVDISWTPNVSRHMLLTKVGGRIVLELFSLPCAFDAITSPAVGIPVELTQEIEESYAVLFNAWSKAPLHARLGAVIGLRKVCWCWSCSAYRYRQRCIAACKTRALASTRRKKHTASELHQSEFDPALEALMTSQSMSDWTPDDFPTLWPRIARLEQHLQTSRPWSLSVLFRDRRDTMQFWTFLFATLVVFLTIVQVMLGIAQVVGSFI
;
A
#
# COMPACT_ATOMS: atom_id res chain seq x y z
N MET A 1 45.06 -35.42 -5.94
CA MET A 1 45.31 -34.11 -5.29
C MET A 1 45.56 -33.10 -6.39
N SER A 2 44.53 -32.46 -6.91
CA SER A 2 44.69 -31.36 -7.86
C SER A 2 45.00 -30.10 -7.04
N LEU A 3 46.05 -29.38 -7.44
CA LEU A 3 46.32 -28.03 -6.98
C LEU A 3 45.18 -27.16 -7.52
N SER A 4 44.12 -27.02 -6.72
CA SER A 4 43.09 -26.01 -6.89
C SER A 4 43.80 -24.66 -6.92
N SER A 5 44.01 -24.16 -8.13
CA SER A 5 44.52 -22.82 -8.37
C SER A 5 43.54 -21.89 -7.70
N SER A 6 43.97 -21.24 -6.62
CA SER A 6 43.28 -20.15 -5.95
C SER A 6 43.24 -18.94 -6.89
N LYS A 7 42.57 -19.09 -8.03
CA LYS A 7 42.13 -17.99 -8.87
C LYS A 7 41.32 -17.10 -7.93
N SER A 8 41.91 -15.96 -7.58
CA SER A 8 41.52 -15.23 -6.39
C SER A 8 40.09 -14.74 -6.55
N SER A 9 39.24 -14.98 -5.55
CA SER A 9 37.89 -14.41 -5.43
C SER A 9 37.80 -12.88 -5.66
N VAL A 10 38.94 -12.20 -5.56
CA VAL A 10 39.13 -10.78 -5.91
C VAL A 10 38.89 -10.50 -7.40
N ASP A 11 39.25 -11.43 -8.29
CA ASP A 11 39.11 -11.29 -9.74
C ASP A 11 37.62 -11.37 -10.14
N ASP A 12 36.88 -12.33 -9.58
CA ASP A 12 35.45 -12.52 -9.88
C ASP A 12 34.60 -11.35 -9.38
N ARG A 13 34.91 -10.79 -8.20
CA ARG A 13 34.26 -9.57 -7.71
C ARG A 13 34.52 -8.38 -8.63
N THR A 14 35.73 -8.28 -9.18
CA THR A 14 36.10 -7.20 -10.10
C THR A 14 35.35 -7.32 -11.41
N ARG A 15 35.28 -8.53 -11.96
CA ARG A 15 34.52 -8.83 -13.19
C ARG A 15 33.02 -8.56 -13.00
N LEU A 16 32.44 -8.95 -11.86
CA LEU A 16 31.04 -8.64 -11.57
C LEU A 16 30.78 -7.13 -11.47
N ALA A 17 31.69 -6.38 -10.85
CA ALA A 17 31.58 -4.92 -10.78
C ALA A 17 31.60 -4.28 -12.17
N HIS A 18 32.49 -4.76 -13.05
CA HIS A 18 32.58 -4.28 -14.43
C HIS A 18 31.34 -4.64 -15.25
N ALA A 19 30.79 -5.84 -15.07
CA ALA A 19 29.53 -6.26 -15.70
C ALA A 19 28.35 -5.36 -15.28
N LEU A 20 28.33 -4.91 -14.02
CA LEU A 20 27.35 -3.95 -13.48
C LEU A 20 27.58 -2.51 -13.96
N GLY A 21 28.67 -2.21 -14.68
CA GLY A 21 29.00 -0.90 -15.21
C GLY A 21 29.95 -0.07 -14.34
N PHE A 22 30.56 -0.64 -13.29
CA PHE A 22 31.54 0.03 -12.44
C PHE A 22 32.97 -0.26 -12.91
N SER A 23 33.36 0.29 -14.06
CA SER A 23 34.69 0.06 -14.67
C SER A 23 35.87 0.47 -13.79
N GLU A 24 35.67 1.42 -12.87
CA GLU A 24 36.71 1.91 -11.95
C GLU A 24 36.89 1.04 -10.69
N TYR A 25 36.16 -0.07 -10.53
CA TYR A 25 36.40 -0.97 -9.40
C TYR A 25 37.66 -1.84 -9.66
N PRO A 26 38.55 -2.09 -8.67
CA PRO A 26 38.42 -1.81 -7.23
C PRO A 26 38.91 -0.43 -6.78
N THR A 27 39.48 0.40 -7.67
CA THR A 27 39.96 1.74 -7.32
C THR A 27 38.86 2.67 -6.78
N ASN A 28 37.62 2.45 -7.20
CA ASN A 28 36.43 3.13 -6.71
C ASN A 28 35.49 2.13 -6.01
N SER A 29 35.32 2.26 -4.69
CA SER A 29 34.51 1.37 -3.86
C SER A 29 32.99 1.56 -4.01
N THR A 30 32.53 2.40 -4.95
CA THR A 30 31.10 2.64 -5.20
C THR A 30 30.33 1.36 -5.50
N ALA A 31 30.95 0.37 -6.15
CA ALA A 31 30.33 -0.92 -6.46
C ALA A 31 30.16 -1.84 -5.23
N GLU A 32 30.89 -1.62 -4.15
CA GLU A 32 31.03 -2.57 -3.05
C GLU A 32 29.70 -2.95 -2.34
N PRO A 33 28.76 -2.01 -2.09
CA PRO A 33 27.45 -2.36 -1.55
C PRO A 33 26.62 -3.25 -2.48
N TYR A 34 26.76 -3.06 -3.80
CA TYR A 34 26.05 -3.81 -4.84
C TYR A 34 26.58 -5.25 -4.89
N LEU A 35 27.90 -5.40 -4.91
CA LEU A 35 28.58 -6.70 -4.86
C LEU A 35 28.22 -7.46 -3.60
N ASN A 36 28.27 -6.80 -2.44
CA ASN A 36 27.93 -7.42 -1.16
C ASN A 36 26.45 -7.83 -1.08
N TYR A 37 25.55 -7.10 -1.73
CA TYR A 37 24.15 -7.48 -1.81
C TYR A 37 23.94 -8.73 -2.67
N ILE A 38 24.52 -8.76 -3.88
CA ILE A 38 24.43 -9.92 -4.79
C ILE A 38 24.98 -11.18 -4.10
N LEU A 39 26.16 -11.08 -3.50
CA LEU A 39 26.79 -12.22 -2.83
C LEU A 39 26.02 -12.72 -1.60
N LYS A 40 25.16 -11.89 -1.01
CA LYS A 40 24.27 -12.30 0.11
C LYS A 40 22.98 -12.95 -0.36
N GLN A 41 22.55 -12.72 -1.61
CA GLN A 41 21.40 -13.44 -2.19
C GLN A 41 21.75 -14.88 -2.57
N TYR A 42 23.03 -15.23 -2.46
CA TYR A 42 23.50 -16.58 -2.64
C TYR A 42 22.98 -17.51 -1.55
N ALA A 43 22.03 -18.39 -1.89
CA ALA A 43 21.43 -19.37 -0.98
C ALA A 43 21.58 -20.84 -1.45
N GLY A 44 22.32 -21.06 -2.53
CA GLY A 44 22.44 -22.37 -3.20
C GLY A 44 23.52 -23.29 -2.64
N SER A 45 23.54 -24.53 -3.16
CA SER A 45 24.52 -25.59 -2.89
C SER A 45 25.80 -25.48 -3.74
N GLN A 46 25.80 -24.60 -4.74
CA GLN A 46 26.91 -24.36 -5.66
C GLN A 46 28.10 -23.62 -5.01
N THR A 47 29.08 -23.20 -5.81
CA THR A 47 30.13 -22.29 -5.31
C THR A 47 29.72 -20.83 -5.52
N ILE A 48 30.28 -19.93 -4.72
CA ILE A 48 30.03 -18.48 -4.87
C ILE A 48 30.54 -18.01 -6.24
N GLU A 49 31.65 -18.59 -6.67
CA GLU A 49 32.30 -18.33 -7.95
C GLU A 49 31.37 -18.69 -9.12
N ASP A 50 30.72 -19.86 -9.08
CA ASP A 50 29.75 -20.27 -10.11
C ASP A 50 28.52 -19.35 -10.13
N TYR A 51 28.06 -18.90 -8.96
CA TYR A 51 26.96 -17.93 -8.89
C TYR A 51 27.33 -16.57 -9.48
N ILE A 52 28.53 -16.05 -9.18
CA ILE A 52 29.02 -14.79 -9.76
C ILE A 52 29.11 -14.90 -11.28
N GLU A 53 29.67 -15.99 -11.79
CA GLU A 53 29.80 -16.26 -13.21
C GLU A 53 28.43 -16.31 -13.90
N LEU A 54 27.45 -16.98 -13.28
CA LEU A 54 26.09 -17.04 -13.80
C LEU A 54 25.46 -15.64 -13.83
N PHE A 55 25.65 -14.85 -12.78
CA PHE A 55 25.16 -13.48 -12.71
C PHE A 55 25.76 -12.61 -13.83
N ILE A 56 27.07 -12.71 -14.05
CA ILE A 56 27.76 -11.99 -15.14
C ILE A 56 27.20 -12.39 -16.50
N GLU A 57 27.03 -13.68 -16.77
CA GLU A 57 26.51 -14.18 -18.05
C GLU A 57 25.09 -13.67 -18.33
N VAL A 58 24.22 -13.63 -17.31
CA VAL A 58 22.87 -13.06 -17.44
C VAL A 58 22.91 -11.56 -17.74
N LEU A 59 23.81 -10.81 -17.10
CA LEU A 59 23.98 -9.37 -17.33
C LEU A 59 24.49 -9.08 -18.75
N GLU A 60 25.53 -9.78 -19.19
CA GLU A 60 26.12 -9.58 -20.51
C GLU A 60 25.17 -9.99 -21.63
N HIS A 61 24.42 -11.09 -21.46
CA HIS A 61 23.39 -11.50 -22.42
C HIS A 61 22.26 -10.47 -22.55
N SER A 62 21.97 -9.75 -21.47
CA SER A 62 20.95 -8.69 -21.44
C SER A 62 21.45 -7.33 -21.92
N ARG A 63 22.75 -7.19 -22.25
CA ARG A 63 23.35 -5.90 -22.62
C ARG A 63 23.03 -5.56 -24.09
N PRO A 64 22.54 -4.34 -24.39
CA PRO A 64 22.30 -3.90 -25.76
C PRO A 64 23.60 -3.93 -26.57
N GLY A 65 23.60 -4.65 -27.70
CA GLY A 65 24.77 -4.76 -28.59
C GLY A 65 25.64 -6.01 -28.39
N ALA A 66 25.26 -6.94 -27.50
CA ALA A 66 25.94 -8.23 -27.35
C ALA A 66 25.81 -9.16 -28.58
N VAL A 67 25.03 -8.78 -29.60
CA VAL A 67 24.83 -9.58 -30.80
C VAL A 67 26.08 -9.54 -31.67
N ALA A 68 26.74 -10.67 -31.83
CA ALA A 68 27.79 -10.83 -32.83
C ALA A 68 27.23 -10.46 -34.22
N LYS A 69 27.94 -9.58 -34.95
CA LYS A 69 27.59 -9.19 -36.32
C LYS A 69 27.39 -10.44 -37.16
N GLY A 70 26.14 -10.80 -37.45
CA GLY A 70 25.76 -11.95 -38.27
C GLY A 70 24.84 -12.98 -37.63
N ALA A 71 24.49 -12.87 -36.34
CA ALA A 71 23.50 -13.76 -35.73
C ALA A 71 22.06 -13.37 -36.16
N PRO A 72 21.23 -14.32 -36.63
CA PRO A 72 19.92 -14.01 -37.26
C PRO A 72 18.81 -13.60 -36.28
N ALA A 73 19.03 -13.65 -34.97
CA ALA A 73 18.03 -13.27 -33.97
C ALA A 73 18.65 -12.50 -32.80
N ALA A 74 17.94 -11.49 -32.30
CA ALA A 74 18.34 -10.79 -31.09
C ALA A 74 18.28 -11.75 -29.89
N PRO A 75 19.28 -11.76 -29.01
CA PRO A 75 19.28 -12.59 -27.81
C PRO A 75 18.09 -12.21 -26.94
N THR A 76 17.25 -13.19 -26.62
CA THR A 76 16.14 -13.03 -25.68
C THR A 76 16.45 -13.76 -24.38
N VAL A 77 15.77 -13.41 -23.29
CA VAL A 77 15.86 -14.18 -22.03
C VAL A 77 15.48 -15.64 -22.26
N GLN A 78 14.51 -15.91 -23.13
CA GLN A 78 14.10 -17.25 -23.52
C GLN A 78 15.26 -18.06 -24.13
N THR A 79 16.05 -17.46 -25.03
CA THR A 79 17.22 -18.15 -25.61
C THR A 79 18.31 -18.45 -24.57
N LEU A 80 18.43 -17.64 -23.51
CA LEU A 80 19.37 -17.90 -22.41
C LEU A 80 18.89 -19.06 -21.53
N ILE A 81 17.60 -19.09 -21.20
CA ILE A 81 16.98 -20.18 -20.45
C ILE A 81 17.13 -21.50 -21.21
N GLU A 82 16.86 -21.50 -22.53
CA GLU A 82 17.01 -22.69 -23.38
C GLU A 82 18.48 -23.15 -23.47
N LYS A 83 19.43 -22.21 -23.56
CA LYS A 83 20.87 -22.49 -23.52
C LYS A 83 21.25 -23.20 -22.22
N PHE A 84 20.86 -22.70 -21.06
CA PHE A 84 21.20 -23.32 -19.78
C PHE A 84 20.41 -24.60 -19.49
N ALA A 85 19.16 -24.71 -19.93
CA ALA A 85 18.39 -25.93 -19.79
C ALA A 85 19.02 -27.09 -20.59
N SER A 86 19.54 -26.81 -21.79
CA SER A 86 20.15 -27.82 -22.67
C SER A 86 21.62 -28.12 -22.34
N THR A 87 22.43 -27.11 -22.06
CA THR A 87 23.88 -27.30 -21.86
C THR A 87 24.30 -27.29 -20.39
N GLY A 88 23.45 -26.73 -19.51
CA GLY A 88 23.81 -26.43 -18.13
C GLY A 88 24.58 -25.16 -17.97
N PHE A 89 25.02 -24.92 -16.75
CA PHE A 89 25.95 -23.85 -16.44
C PHE A 89 26.87 -24.32 -15.31
N ARG A 90 28.06 -24.80 -15.69
CA ARG A 90 29.02 -25.38 -14.74
C ARG A 90 28.31 -26.41 -13.84
N ASP A 91 28.52 -26.34 -12.53
CA ASP A 91 27.91 -27.23 -11.55
C ASP A 91 26.63 -26.67 -10.90
N VAL A 92 26.15 -25.47 -11.31
CA VAL A 92 24.96 -24.80 -10.76
C VAL A 92 23.71 -25.66 -10.89
N PHE A 93 23.54 -26.33 -12.04
CA PHE A 93 22.36 -27.15 -12.35
C PHE A 93 22.71 -28.64 -12.44
N ALA A 94 23.80 -29.08 -11.78
CA ALA A 94 24.28 -30.46 -11.85
C ALA A 94 23.36 -31.46 -11.15
N ASP A 95 22.50 -30.98 -10.26
CA ASP A 95 21.50 -31.76 -9.52
C ASP A 95 20.28 -32.15 -10.38
N THR A 96 20.15 -31.58 -11.58
CA THR A 96 19.04 -31.86 -12.50
C THR A 96 19.53 -32.45 -13.83
N VAL A 97 18.79 -33.41 -14.39
CA VAL A 97 19.18 -34.10 -15.63
C VAL A 97 18.90 -33.21 -16.84
N VAL A 98 19.84 -33.16 -17.81
CA VAL A 98 19.65 -32.43 -19.08
C VAL A 98 18.40 -32.96 -19.80
N GLY A 99 17.51 -32.06 -20.21
CA GLY A 99 16.26 -32.40 -20.89
C GLY A 99 15.08 -32.70 -19.97
N ASP A 100 15.29 -32.75 -18.64
CA ASP A 100 14.19 -32.84 -17.67
C ASP A 100 13.41 -31.50 -17.64
N PRO A 101 12.07 -31.50 -17.72
CA PRO A 101 11.27 -30.28 -17.54
C PRO A 101 11.58 -29.54 -16.23
N ARG A 102 11.91 -30.26 -15.15
CA ARG A 102 12.28 -29.66 -13.85
C ARG A 102 13.54 -28.81 -13.92
N ARG A 103 14.48 -29.18 -14.79
CA ARG A 103 15.70 -28.39 -15.03
C ARG A 103 15.36 -27.06 -15.68
N LYS A 104 14.43 -27.06 -16.65
CA LYS A 104 14.00 -25.82 -17.30
C LYS A 104 13.35 -24.87 -16.31
N GLU A 105 12.45 -25.37 -15.46
CA GLU A 105 11.83 -24.59 -14.37
C GLU A 105 12.89 -24.03 -13.41
N HIS A 106 13.84 -24.85 -12.99
CA HIS A 106 14.91 -24.41 -12.07
C HIS A 106 15.83 -23.35 -12.69
N VAL A 107 16.17 -23.49 -13.98
CA VAL A 107 16.93 -22.49 -14.74
C VAL A 107 16.14 -21.20 -14.87
N GLU A 108 14.86 -21.28 -15.23
CA GLU A 108 13.98 -20.12 -15.39
C GLU A 108 13.86 -19.33 -14.09
N ASP A 109 13.57 -19.99 -12.98
CA ASP A 109 13.49 -19.36 -11.65
C ASP A 109 14.81 -18.68 -11.27
N THR A 110 15.94 -19.33 -11.52
CA THR A 110 17.27 -18.80 -11.20
C THR A 110 17.59 -17.55 -12.04
N VAL A 111 17.35 -17.60 -13.35
CA VAL A 111 17.57 -16.46 -14.25
C VAL A 111 16.65 -15.30 -13.90
N MET A 112 15.37 -15.57 -13.63
CA MET A 112 14.40 -14.54 -13.24
C MET A 112 14.74 -13.91 -11.88
N CYS A 113 15.25 -14.69 -10.93
CA CYS A 113 15.75 -14.18 -9.63
C CYS A 113 16.93 -13.22 -9.80
N ILE A 114 17.88 -13.54 -10.69
CA ILE A 114 19.02 -12.67 -11.02
C ILE A 114 18.54 -11.35 -11.64
N ILE A 115 17.65 -11.41 -12.63
CA ILE A 115 17.08 -10.22 -13.28
C ILE A 115 16.30 -9.35 -12.28
N GLY A 116 15.50 -9.97 -11.41
CA GLY A 116 14.77 -9.28 -10.34
C GLY A 116 15.71 -8.59 -9.34
N THR A 117 16.78 -9.27 -8.94
CA THR A 117 17.84 -8.74 -8.07
C THR A 117 18.50 -7.51 -8.70
N TRP A 118 18.91 -7.61 -9.96
CA TRP A 118 19.54 -6.51 -10.69
C TRP A 118 18.59 -5.30 -10.85
N THR A 119 17.33 -5.55 -11.22
CA THR A 119 16.30 -4.50 -11.36
C THR A 119 16.01 -3.80 -10.03
N THR A 120 15.94 -4.56 -8.94
CA THR A 120 15.76 -4.02 -7.58
C THR A 120 16.94 -3.13 -7.20
N MET A 121 18.15 -3.53 -7.56
CA MET A 121 19.35 -2.72 -7.28
C MET A 121 19.36 -1.41 -8.06
N LEU A 122 19.00 -1.45 -9.35
CA LEU A 122 18.89 -0.25 -10.19
C LEU A 122 17.80 0.71 -9.68
N SER A 123 16.68 0.20 -9.18
CA SER A 123 15.58 1.04 -8.68
C SER A 123 15.79 1.56 -7.25
N SER A 124 16.54 0.83 -6.41
CA SER A 124 16.66 1.13 -4.96
C SER A 124 17.97 1.80 -4.56
N PHE A 125 19.06 1.54 -5.29
CA PHE A 125 20.38 2.09 -4.97
C PHE A 125 20.85 3.18 -5.93
N GLN A 126 20.16 3.44 -7.04
CA GLN A 126 20.50 4.59 -7.89
C GLN A 126 20.36 5.90 -7.13
N HIS A 127 21.42 6.71 -7.20
CA HIS A 127 21.49 8.03 -6.59
C HIS A 127 20.75 9.06 -7.45
N LYS A 128 19.41 9.00 -7.48
CA LYS A 128 18.60 10.11 -8.00
C LYS A 128 18.34 11.11 -6.86
N ASN A 129 18.74 12.37 -7.05
CA ASN A 129 18.49 13.51 -6.16
C ASN A 129 19.17 13.47 -4.77
N ARG A 130 20.50 13.32 -4.71
CA ARG A 130 21.34 13.50 -3.51
C ARG A 130 21.09 12.56 -2.31
N SER A 131 20.17 11.61 -2.38
CA SER A 131 20.01 10.58 -1.34
C SER A 131 19.65 9.22 -1.92
N ARG A 132 20.32 8.16 -1.45
CA ARG A 132 19.93 6.77 -1.77
C ARG A 132 18.65 6.45 -1.00
N ARG A 133 17.61 5.93 -1.66
CA ARG A 133 16.30 5.64 -1.04
C ARG A 133 16.42 4.74 0.20
N VAL A 134 17.35 3.78 0.16
CA VAL A 134 17.67 2.89 1.30
C VAL A 134 18.26 3.64 2.49
N VAL A 135 19.14 4.60 2.24
CA VAL A 135 19.76 5.41 3.29
C VAL A 135 18.74 6.37 3.91
N ALA A 136 17.89 6.99 3.08
CA ALA A 136 16.82 7.87 3.58
C ALA A 136 15.80 7.10 4.44
N ALA A 137 15.41 5.90 4.03
CA ALA A 137 14.52 5.04 4.81
C ALA A 137 15.16 4.64 6.15
N TYR A 138 16.41 4.17 6.14
CA TYR A 138 17.13 3.84 7.36
C TYR A 138 17.23 5.01 8.34
N SER A 139 17.61 6.21 7.87
CA SER A 139 17.70 7.40 8.73
C SER A 139 16.35 7.73 9.39
N LEU A 140 15.25 7.60 8.65
CA LEU A 140 13.90 7.80 9.21
C LEU A 140 13.56 6.79 10.32
N PHE A 141 13.97 5.53 10.17
CA PHE A 141 13.73 4.48 11.17
C PHE A 141 14.66 4.62 12.39
N ALA A 142 15.92 4.99 12.19
CA ALA A 142 16.88 5.25 13.27
C ALA A 142 16.43 6.42 14.16
N ASP A 143 15.93 7.51 13.58
CA ASP A 143 15.43 8.69 14.31
C ASP A 143 14.15 8.36 15.12
N ALA A 144 13.26 7.53 14.57
CA ALA A 144 12.04 7.10 15.25
C ALA A 144 12.34 6.23 16.48
N THR A 145 13.33 5.34 16.37
CA THR A 145 13.75 4.44 17.45
C THR A 145 14.45 5.21 18.58
N THR A 146 15.23 6.23 18.23
CA THR A 146 15.92 7.11 19.19
C THR A 146 14.95 7.98 20.00
N THR A 147 13.84 8.40 19.39
CA THR A 147 12.83 9.23 20.05
C THR A 147 12.05 8.48 21.13
N GLN A 148 11.93 7.15 21.01
CA GLN A 148 11.18 6.30 21.94
C GLN A 148 11.99 5.89 23.18
N ALA A 149 13.31 6.03 23.15
CA ALA A 149 14.21 5.61 24.22
C ALA A 149 14.45 6.67 25.31
N ARG A 150 13.76 7.82 25.28
CA ARG A 150 13.91 8.85 26.33
C ARG A 150 13.09 8.46 27.56
N PRO A 151 13.71 8.11 28.70
CA PRO A 151 12.97 7.66 29.87
C PRO A 151 12.23 8.85 30.49
N SER A 152 10.91 8.74 30.60
CA SER A 152 10.08 9.58 31.46
C SER A 152 10.49 9.30 32.91
N THR A 153 11.25 10.24 33.49
CA THR A 153 11.60 10.23 34.90
C THR A 153 10.33 10.49 35.72
N SER A 154 9.67 9.43 36.17
CA SER A 154 8.68 9.49 37.26
C SER A 154 8.68 8.19 38.04
N GLN A 155 8.75 8.36 39.35
CA GLN A 155 9.23 7.43 40.39
C GLN A 155 8.34 6.20 40.64
N SER A 156 9.03 5.07 40.85
CA SER A 156 8.80 3.98 41.82
C SER A 156 7.37 3.53 42.16
N THR A 157 7.05 2.27 41.86
CA THR A 157 6.92 1.23 42.92
C THR A 157 7.05 -0.17 42.32
N THR A 158 7.66 -1.04 43.11
CA THR A 158 8.20 -2.36 42.79
C THR A 158 7.13 -3.45 42.56
N THR A 159 7.06 -4.00 41.35
CA THR A 159 6.67 -5.41 41.13
C THR A 159 7.30 -5.97 39.83
N SER A 160 7.86 -7.17 39.95
CA SER A 160 8.59 -8.01 38.97
C SER A 160 8.38 -7.75 37.47
N ALA A 161 9.44 -7.32 36.80
CA ALA A 161 9.52 -7.12 35.35
C ALA A 161 10.06 -8.36 34.61
N SER A 162 9.41 -8.71 33.49
CA SER A 162 9.96 -9.61 32.47
C SER A 162 11.15 -8.97 31.75
N PRO A 163 12.12 -9.76 31.25
CA PRO A 163 13.31 -9.20 30.61
C PRO A 163 12.94 -8.55 29.27
N SER A 164 12.94 -7.22 29.24
CA SER A 164 12.94 -6.47 27.98
C SER A 164 14.39 -6.40 27.48
N VAL A 165 14.63 -6.99 26.31
CA VAL A 165 15.94 -6.97 25.67
C VAL A 165 16.20 -5.54 25.15
N PRO A 166 17.29 -4.88 25.54
CA PRO A 166 17.65 -3.58 24.99
C PRO A 166 17.93 -3.74 23.49
N VAL A 167 17.15 -3.07 22.65
CA VAL A 167 17.38 -3.00 21.21
C VAL A 167 18.57 -2.08 20.98
N LEU A 168 19.73 -2.67 20.65
CA LEU A 168 20.91 -1.90 20.27
C LEU A 168 20.65 -1.06 19.00
N PRO A 169 21.27 0.13 18.87
CA PRO A 169 21.24 0.90 17.63
C PRO A 169 21.75 0.03 16.47
N TYR A 170 21.03 0.05 15.35
CA TYR A 170 21.33 -0.75 14.17
C TYR A 170 22.78 -0.55 13.70
N ASP A 171 23.45 -1.64 13.35
CA ASP A 171 24.80 -1.63 12.77
C ASP A 171 24.86 -0.78 11.48
N ASN A 172 25.92 0.02 11.30
CA ASN A 172 26.16 0.86 10.12
C ASN A 172 26.60 0.04 8.88
N SER A 173 26.67 -1.28 8.99
CA SER A 173 26.88 -2.16 7.84
C SER A 173 25.68 -2.12 6.87
N VAL A 174 25.90 -2.47 5.60
CA VAL A 174 24.81 -2.60 4.61
C VAL A 174 23.71 -3.58 5.09
N ALA A 175 24.08 -4.58 5.91
CA ALA A 175 23.12 -5.48 6.54
C ALA A 175 22.21 -4.75 7.53
N GLY A 176 22.78 -3.92 8.41
CA GLY A 176 22.02 -3.13 9.36
C GLY A 176 21.24 -1.99 8.70
N LEU A 177 21.77 -1.39 7.63
CA LEU A 177 21.05 -0.43 6.77
C LEU A 177 19.83 -1.07 6.11
N VAL A 178 19.98 -2.25 5.51
CA VAL A 178 18.91 -2.94 4.81
C VAL A 178 17.88 -3.50 5.81
N ALA A 179 18.32 -4.11 6.90
CA ALA A 179 17.44 -4.61 7.97
C ALA A 179 16.71 -3.48 8.73
N GLY A 180 17.38 -2.36 8.99
CA GLY A 180 16.82 -1.18 9.64
C GLY A 180 15.97 -0.29 8.72
N SER A 181 16.15 -0.39 7.39
CA SER A 181 15.37 0.39 6.41
C SER A 181 13.97 -0.14 6.13
N GLY A 182 13.71 -1.42 6.43
CA GLY A 182 12.43 -2.07 6.15
C GLY A 182 12.08 -2.22 4.66
N LEU A 183 13.08 -2.21 3.77
CA LEU A 183 12.88 -2.23 2.30
C LEU A 183 12.91 -3.62 1.65
N LEU A 184 13.25 -4.68 2.39
CA LEU A 184 13.17 -6.05 1.88
C LEU A 184 11.78 -6.65 2.13
N PRO A 185 11.18 -7.34 1.14
CA PRO A 185 10.07 -8.25 1.39
C PRO A 185 10.53 -9.32 2.38
N GLY A 186 9.75 -9.57 3.43
CA GLY A 186 10.07 -10.49 4.53
C GLY A 186 10.73 -9.86 5.76
N GLY A 187 11.16 -8.60 5.72
CA GLY A 187 11.69 -7.89 6.89
C GLY A 187 10.61 -7.04 7.58
N GLN A 188 10.00 -7.53 8.66
CA GLN A 188 9.09 -6.86 9.62
C GLN A 188 7.86 -6.07 9.07
N TRP A 189 7.83 -5.68 7.80
CA TRP A 189 6.72 -5.01 7.11
C TRP A 189 5.61 -5.99 6.76
N ASP A 190 5.95 -7.20 6.33
CA ASP A 190 4.96 -8.23 5.96
C ASP A 190 4.32 -8.89 7.19
N TYR A 191 5.06 -9.00 8.30
CA TYR A 191 4.49 -9.45 9.58
C TYR A 191 3.62 -8.37 10.27
N ARG A 192 3.75 -7.09 9.86
CA ARG A 192 2.89 -6.00 10.37
C ARG A 192 1.74 -5.58 9.44
N SER A 193 1.76 -5.99 8.18
CA SER A 193 0.76 -5.55 7.19
C SER A 193 -0.22 -6.63 6.73
N ASN A 194 -0.06 -7.90 7.13
CA ASN A 194 -1.09 -8.92 6.90
C ASN A 194 -2.05 -9.07 8.12
N VAL A 195 -3.21 -8.42 7.99
CA VAL A 195 -4.60 -8.87 8.31
C VAL A 195 -4.96 -9.55 9.65
N ASP A 196 -4.05 -9.95 10.55
CA ASP A 196 -4.41 -10.90 11.63
C ASP A 196 -4.07 -10.47 13.08
N SER A 197 -3.91 -9.17 13.33
CA SER A 197 -3.63 -8.63 14.67
C SER A 197 -4.73 -7.67 15.16
N ASP A 198 -5.98 -8.14 15.16
CA ASP A 198 -6.99 -7.59 16.06
C ASP A 198 -7.04 -8.50 17.30
N ALA A 199 -6.35 -8.08 18.37
CA ALA A 199 -6.35 -8.79 19.65
C ALA A 199 -7.79 -9.00 20.18
N THR A 200 -8.72 -8.17 19.74
CA THR A 200 -10.16 -8.26 20.01
C THR A 200 -10.80 -9.46 19.30
N VAL A 201 -10.42 -9.79 18.07
CA VAL A 201 -10.94 -10.96 17.32
C VAL A 201 -10.36 -12.27 17.84
N ARG A 202 -9.07 -12.29 18.23
CA ARG A 202 -8.51 -13.47 18.94
C ARG A 202 -9.11 -13.66 20.33
N MET A 203 -9.42 -12.58 21.04
CA MET A 203 -10.10 -12.66 22.34
C MET A 203 -11.56 -13.12 22.18
N ILE A 204 -12.27 -12.68 21.14
CA ILE A 204 -13.62 -13.16 20.80
C ILE A 204 -13.59 -14.63 20.35
N ALA A 205 -12.64 -15.03 19.50
CA ALA A 205 -12.48 -16.42 19.06
C ALA A 205 -12.06 -17.35 20.21
N LEU A 206 -11.19 -16.91 21.12
CA LEU A 206 -10.82 -17.68 22.32
C LEU A 206 -11.97 -17.73 23.35
N MET A 207 -12.78 -16.68 23.48
CA MET A 207 -13.97 -16.72 24.34
C MET A 207 -15.09 -17.59 23.75
N LEU A 208 -15.23 -17.67 22.43
CA LEU A 208 -16.18 -18.55 21.74
C LEU A 208 -15.71 -20.01 21.65
N SER A 209 -14.40 -20.25 21.73
CA SER A 209 -13.80 -21.60 21.71
C SER A 209 -13.63 -22.21 23.10
N ALA A 210 -13.77 -21.42 24.17
CA ALA A 210 -13.63 -21.87 25.56
C ALA A 210 -14.89 -22.57 26.13
N SER A 211 -15.95 -22.74 25.34
CA SER A 211 -17.21 -23.34 25.83
C SER A 211 -17.30 -24.86 25.75
N ASN A 212 -16.27 -25.60 25.32
CA ASN A 212 -16.38 -27.06 25.17
C ASN A 212 -15.13 -27.85 25.65
N SER A 213 -15.05 -28.12 26.94
CA SER A 213 -15.03 -29.48 27.55
C SER A 213 -14.81 -29.33 29.08
N PRO A 214 -15.18 -30.29 29.97
CA PRO A 214 -15.49 -31.70 29.69
C PRO A 214 -16.75 -32.25 30.41
N HIS A 215 -17.21 -33.42 29.95
CA HIS A 215 -18.20 -34.29 30.62
C HIS A 215 -19.65 -33.77 30.79
N ARG A 216 -20.54 -34.21 29.88
CA ARG A 216 -21.71 -35.00 30.29
C ARG A 216 -22.29 -35.81 29.13
N ASN A 217 -22.19 -37.13 29.26
CA ASN A 217 -23.00 -38.08 28.52
C ASN A 217 -24.46 -37.92 28.93
N SER A 218 -25.37 -37.78 27.97
CA SER A 218 -26.72 -38.37 27.92
C SER A 218 -27.54 -37.66 26.83
N LEU A 219 -28.33 -38.45 26.08
CA LEU A 219 -29.23 -38.08 24.98
C LEU A 219 -28.61 -38.05 23.56
N GLN A 220 -27.88 -39.11 23.19
CA GLN A 220 -28.42 -40.04 22.18
C GLN A 220 -29.88 -40.41 22.46
N ASN A 221 -30.69 -40.36 21.41
CA ASN A 221 -32.13 -40.65 21.34
C ASN A 221 -32.99 -39.39 21.51
N LEU A 222 -33.28 -38.74 20.39
CA LEU A 222 -34.65 -38.71 19.88
C LEU A 222 -34.65 -38.05 18.48
N LEU A 223 -34.91 -38.90 17.48
CA LEU A 223 -35.64 -38.59 16.24
C LEU A 223 -34.85 -38.14 15.00
N SER A 224 -34.30 -39.14 14.31
CA SER A 224 -34.58 -39.36 12.86
C SER A 224 -35.81 -40.27 12.74
N PRO A 225 -36.41 -40.58 11.56
CA PRO A 225 -36.51 -39.90 10.25
C PRO A 225 -37.96 -39.92 9.66
N SER A 226 -38.20 -39.27 8.49
CA SER A 226 -39.17 -39.68 7.42
C SER A 226 -39.36 -38.52 6.42
N SER A 227 -38.76 -38.58 5.22
CA SER A 227 -39.35 -39.03 3.94
C SER A 227 -40.19 -37.98 3.20
N ALA A 228 -39.67 -37.45 2.09
CA ALA A 228 -40.30 -37.54 0.77
C ALA A 228 -39.45 -36.81 -0.30
N GLN A 229 -39.14 -37.53 -1.37
CA GLN A 229 -38.60 -37.02 -2.63
C GLN A 229 -39.63 -36.16 -3.38
N ALA A 230 -39.18 -35.03 -3.93
CA ALA A 230 -39.70 -34.47 -5.18
C ALA A 230 -38.57 -33.72 -5.94
N LEU A 231 -38.55 -33.94 -7.26
CA LEU A 231 -37.55 -33.50 -8.27
C LEU A 231 -37.62 -31.98 -8.60
N PRO A 232 -36.65 -31.43 -9.36
CA PRO A 232 -36.21 -30.05 -9.25
C PRO A 232 -37.15 -29.06 -9.95
N CYS A 233 -37.56 -28.03 -9.21
CA CYS A 233 -38.15 -26.85 -9.82
C CYS A 233 -37.03 -26.04 -10.49
N LYS A 234 -37.12 -25.87 -11.81
CA LYS A 234 -36.25 -24.97 -12.58
C LYS A 234 -36.41 -23.55 -12.03
N SER A 235 -35.47 -23.13 -11.20
CA SER A 235 -35.34 -21.74 -10.80
C SER A 235 -35.01 -20.91 -12.05
N SER A 236 -35.90 -19.97 -12.35
CA SER A 236 -35.71 -18.98 -13.41
C SER A 236 -34.39 -18.21 -13.16
N PRO A 237 -33.54 -17.99 -14.18
CA PRO A 237 -32.29 -17.24 -14.05
C PRO A 237 -32.48 -15.77 -13.61
N TYR A 238 -33.73 -15.31 -13.49
CA TYR A 238 -34.08 -13.98 -12.99
C TYR A 238 -34.29 -13.91 -11.47
N ALA A 239 -34.48 -15.03 -10.76
CA ALA A 239 -34.61 -15.01 -9.30
C ALA A 239 -33.29 -14.64 -8.60
N LEU A 240 -32.15 -14.95 -9.24
CA LEU A 240 -30.81 -14.55 -8.78
C LEU A 240 -30.54 -13.04 -9.00
N LEU A 241 -31.20 -12.43 -9.98
CA LEU A 241 -31.12 -10.98 -10.25
C LEU A 241 -31.98 -10.16 -9.29
N GLU A 242 -33.07 -10.75 -8.78
CA GLU A 242 -33.94 -10.11 -7.80
C GLU A 242 -33.29 -10.06 -6.40
N ASP A 243 -32.46 -11.08 -6.07
CA ASP A 243 -31.64 -11.13 -4.86
C ASP A 243 -30.35 -10.28 -4.95
N LEU A 244 -29.90 -9.94 -6.17
CA LEU A 244 -28.85 -8.93 -6.37
C LEU A 244 -29.37 -7.50 -6.13
N ASN A 245 -30.66 -7.26 -6.37
CA ASN A 245 -31.30 -5.96 -6.17
C ASN A 245 -31.56 -5.62 -4.68
N THR A 246 -31.70 -6.63 -3.81
CA THR A 246 -31.73 -6.44 -2.35
C THR A 246 -30.33 -6.11 -1.81
N GLN A 247 -29.26 -6.67 -2.39
CA GLN A 247 -27.87 -6.36 -2.07
C GLN A 247 -27.38 -5.01 -2.64
N GLU A 248 -27.99 -4.50 -3.71
CA GLU A 248 -27.73 -3.16 -4.28
C GLU A 248 -28.08 -1.99 -3.32
N SER A 249 -28.88 -2.24 -2.29
CA SER A 249 -29.19 -1.21 -1.28
C SER A 249 -28.03 -0.93 -0.31
N GLN A 250 -27.01 -1.80 -0.27
CA GLN A 250 -25.89 -1.73 0.69
C GLN A 250 -24.55 -1.34 0.05
N SER A 251 -24.40 -1.46 -1.28
CA SER A 251 -23.15 -1.12 -1.97
C SER A 251 -23.11 0.38 -2.33
N VAL A 252 -22.02 1.04 -1.97
CA VAL A 252 -21.72 2.37 -2.54
C VAL A 252 -21.25 2.13 -3.96
N ARG A 253 -22.09 2.44 -4.94
CA ARG A 253 -21.72 2.42 -6.35
C ARG A 253 -20.41 3.21 -6.55
N ALA A 254 -19.50 2.69 -7.36
CA ALA A 254 -18.26 3.36 -7.78
C ALA A 254 -18.48 4.84 -8.12
N THR A 255 -19.61 5.21 -8.71
CA THR A 255 -20.04 6.58 -9.02
C THR A 255 -20.04 7.56 -7.82
N ARG A 256 -20.04 7.05 -6.58
CA ARG A 256 -20.04 7.85 -5.34
C ARG A 256 -18.68 7.89 -4.64
N LEU A 257 -17.66 7.26 -5.21
CA LEU A 257 -16.30 7.34 -4.69
C LEU A 257 -15.80 8.80 -4.84
N ASN A 258 -15.53 9.46 -3.73
CA ASN A 258 -14.95 10.80 -3.73
C ASN A 258 -14.10 11.01 -2.48
N ALA A 259 -13.23 12.00 -2.52
CA ALA A 259 -12.32 12.35 -1.44
C ALA A 259 -13.06 12.60 -0.11
N PHE A 260 -14.27 13.18 -0.16
CA PHE A 260 -15.06 13.43 1.05
C PHE A 260 -15.70 12.16 1.60
N THR A 261 -16.26 11.27 0.76
CA THR A 261 -16.79 9.97 1.21
C THR A 261 -15.70 9.09 1.78
N LEU A 262 -14.51 9.05 1.14
CA LEU A 262 -13.35 8.34 1.66
C LEU A 262 -12.90 8.87 3.03
N ASN A 263 -12.89 10.18 3.22
CA ASN A 263 -12.53 10.75 4.52
C ASN A 263 -13.59 10.46 5.61
N VAL A 264 -14.86 10.66 5.29
CA VAL A 264 -15.94 10.52 6.27
C VAL A 264 -16.24 9.07 6.60
N LEU A 265 -16.30 8.19 5.60
CA LEU A 265 -16.77 6.81 5.75
C LEU A 265 -15.65 5.81 6.02
N SER A 266 -14.44 6.03 5.47
CA SER A 266 -13.29 5.13 5.64
C SER A 266 -12.09 5.75 6.36
N ALA A 267 -12.25 6.96 6.93
CA ALA A 267 -11.18 7.67 7.65
C ALA A 267 -9.88 7.80 6.83
N VAL A 268 -10.00 7.92 5.51
CA VAL A 268 -8.85 8.07 4.61
C VAL A 268 -8.47 9.55 4.54
N ASP A 269 -7.27 9.88 5.00
CA ASP A 269 -6.70 11.22 4.88
C ASP A 269 -6.06 11.42 3.48
N ILE A 270 -5.84 12.66 3.06
CA ILE A 270 -5.15 12.95 1.79
C ILE A 270 -3.71 13.38 2.06
N SER A 271 -2.75 12.74 1.38
CA SER A 271 -1.36 13.18 1.36
C SER A 271 -0.93 13.57 -0.04
N TRP A 272 -0.48 14.82 -0.16
CA TRP A 272 0.06 15.36 -1.39
C TRP A 272 1.50 14.88 -1.62
N THR A 273 1.80 14.36 -2.80
CA THR A 273 3.10 13.81 -3.17
C THR A 273 3.59 14.35 -4.51
N PRO A 274 4.88 14.68 -4.68
CA PRO A 274 5.44 15.06 -5.98
C PRO A 274 5.72 13.85 -6.87
N ASN A 275 5.41 12.62 -6.44
CA ASN A 275 5.64 11.42 -7.22
C ASN A 275 4.36 10.99 -7.96
N VAL A 276 4.35 11.14 -9.28
CA VAL A 276 3.23 10.75 -10.15
C VAL A 276 2.85 9.27 -9.97
N SER A 277 3.80 8.38 -9.75
CA SER A 277 3.52 6.93 -9.65
C SER A 277 2.70 6.56 -8.41
N ARG A 278 2.60 7.46 -7.43
CA ARG A 278 1.85 7.29 -6.18
C ARG A 278 0.45 7.91 -6.23
N HIS A 279 0.04 8.52 -7.34
CA HIS A 279 -1.29 9.10 -7.50
C HIS A 279 -2.40 8.04 -7.31
N MET A 280 -3.39 8.30 -6.47
CA MET A 280 -4.45 7.37 -6.07
C MET A 280 -3.96 6.09 -5.35
N LEU A 281 -2.79 6.11 -4.72
CA LEU A 281 -2.31 4.98 -3.93
C LEU A 281 -2.80 5.07 -2.48
N LEU A 282 -3.41 3.99 -1.98
CA LEU A 282 -3.68 3.83 -0.55
C LEU A 282 -2.43 3.36 0.18
N THR A 283 -2.04 4.10 1.21
CA THR A 283 -0.87 3.79 2.04
C THR A 283 -1.22 3.92 3.51
N LYS A 284 -0.53 3.15 4.38
CA LYS A 284 -0.72 3.24 5.83
C LYS A 284 0.44 4.03 6.42
N VAL A 285 0.15 5.22 6.95
CA VAL A 285 1.14 6.13 7.54
C VAL A 285 0.74 6.40 8.99
N GLY A 286 1.59 6.00 9.94
CA GLY A 286 1.33 6.23 11.37
C GLY A 286 0.02 5.58 11.87
N GLY A 287 -0.34 4.42 11.34
CA GLY A 287 -1.58 3.72 11.69
C GLY A 287 -2.84 4.25 10.99
N ARG A 288 -2.76 5.39 10.30
CA ARG A 288 -3.85 5.94 9.50
C ARG A 288 -3.71 5.54 8.05
N ILE A 289 -4.84 5.38 7.37
CA ILE A 289 -4.87 5.12 5.94
C ILE A 289 -4.92 6.46 5.23
N VAL A 290 -4.07 6.62 4.22
CA VAL A 290 -3.87 7.87 3.51
C VAL A 290 -3.91 7.60 2.01
N LEU A 291 -4.70 8.38 1.30
CA LEU A 291 -4.73 8.46 -0.15
C LEU A 291 -3.66 9.44 -0.62
N GLU A 292 -2.69 8.93 -1.35
CA GLU A 292 -1.64 9.75 -1.93
C GLU A 292 -2.09 10.33 -3.27
N LEU A 293 -2.00 11.65 -3.42
CA LEU A 293 -2.36 12.37 -4.63
C LEU A 293 -1.18 13.18 -5.13
N PHE A 294 -0.94 13.11 -6.44
CA PHE A 294 0.09 13.91 -7.09
C PHE A 294 -0.17 15.41 -6.85
N SER A 295 0.88 16.22 -6.69
CA SER A 295 0.73 17.62 -6.27
C SER A 295 1.18 18.65 -7.30
N LEU A 296 1.72 18.22 -8.44
CA LEU A 296 2.30 19.10 -9.46
C LEU A 296 1.78 18.81 -10.89
N PRO A 297 0.46 18.83 -11.16
CA PRO A 297 -0.08 18.71 -12.52
C PRO A 297 0.62 19.56 -13.59
N CYS A 298 1.09 20.78 -13.29
CA CYS A 298 1.82 21.64 -14.23
C CYS A 298 3.13 21.01 -14.74
N ALA A 299 3.65 19.98 -14.07
CA ALA A 299 4.80 19.24 -14.55
C ALA A 299 4.48 18.45 -15.83
N PHE A 300 3.22 18.15 -16.11
CA PHE A 300 2.82 17.45 -17.33
C PHE A 300 3.11 18.29 -18.58
N ASP A 301 2.85 19.60 -18.53
CA ASP A 301 3.20 20.53 -19.62
C ASP A 301 4.71 20.57 -19.89
N ALA A 302 5.51 20.40 -18.85
CA ALA A 302 6.97 20.43 -18.95
C ALA A 302 7.58 19.10 -19.44
N ILE A 303 6.86 17.98 -19.32
CA ILE A 303 7.36 16.62 -19.61
C ILE A 303 6.85 16.11 -20.98
N THR A 304 6.37 17.01 -21.84
CA THR A 304 5.82 16.74 -23.20
C THR A 304 6.74 16.01 -24.18
N SER A 305 7.95 15.59 -23.78
CA SER A 305 8.83 14.76 -24.61
C SER A 305 8.34 13.30 -24.68
N PRO A 306 7.94 12.80 -25.87
CA PRO A 306 7.40 11.44 -26.04
C PRO A 306 8.44 10.32 -25.81
N ALA A 307 9.74 10.65 -25.69
CA ALA A 307 10.82 9.66 -25.60
C ALA A 307 11.14 9.20 -24.16
N VAL A 308 10.79 9.98 -23.14
CA VAL A 308 11.11 9.71 -21.71
C VAL A 308 9.92 10.05 -20.79
N GLY A 309 8.77 10.35 -21.38
CA GLY A 309 7.61 10.93 -20.70
C GLY A 309 6.67 9.94 -20.03
N ILE A 310 5.76 10.51 -19.24
CA ILE A 310 4.59 9.82 -18.69
C ILE A 310 3.61 9.62 -19.87
N PRO A 311 2.97 8.44 -20.02
CA PRO A 311 1.97 8.23 -21.06
C PRO A 311 0.91 9.34 -21.03
N VAL A 312 0.49 9.81 -22.21
CA VAL A 312 -0.51 10.89 -22.32
C VAL A 312 -1.83 10.45 -21.72
N GLU A 313 -2.16 9.16 -21.87
CA GLU A 313 -3.34 8.52 -21.32
C GLU A 313 -3.33 8.58 -19.79
N LEU A 314 -2.21 8.22 -19.15
CA LEU A 314 -2.08 8.32 -17.69
C LEU A 314 -2.13 9.77 -17.21
N THR A 315 -1.59 10.71 -17.98
CA THR A 315 -1.63 12.13 -17.66
C THR A 315 -3.08 12.63 -17.64
N GLN A 316 -3.84 12.33 -18.70
CA GLN A 316 -5.25 12.66 -18.80
C GLN A 316 -6.06 12.01 -17.67
N GLU A 317 -5.86 10.72 -17.40
CA GLU A 317 -6.53 10.02 -16.29
C GLU A 317 -6.25 10.69 -14.94
N ILE A 318 -5.02 11.15 -14.69
CA ILE A 318 -4.66 11.87 -13.46
C ILE A 318 -5.35 13.24 -13.38
N GLU A 319 -5.44 13.97 -14.48
CA GLU A 319 -6.10 15.27 -14.52
C GLU A 319 -7.61 15.15 -14.27
N GLU A 320 -8.25 14.21 -14.96
CA GLU A 320 -9.68 13.93 -14.82
C GLU A 320 -10.03 13.40 -13.43
N SER A 321 -9.15 12.58 -12.83
CA SER A 321 -9.39 12.01 -11.50
C SER A 321 -9.60 13.08 -10.43
N TYR A 322 -8.97 14.26 -10.51
CA TYR A 322 -9.19 15.33 -9.54
C TYR A 322 -10.62 15.85 -9.58
N ALA A 323 -11.18 16.02 -10.78
CA ALA A 323 -12.54 16.49 -10.96
C ALA A 323 -13.53 15.47 -10.39
N VAL A 324 -13.35 14.19 -10.72
CA VAL A 324 -14.24 13.13 -10.21
C VAL A 324 -14.10 12.98 -8.69
N LEU A 325 -12.87 12.95 -8.18
CA LEU A 325 -12.58 12.72 -6.76
C LEU A 325 -13.04 13.88 -5.88
N PHE A 326 -12.96 15.14 -6.33
CA PHE A 326 -13.33 16.30 -5.51
C PHE A 326 -14.66 16.95 -5.88
N ASN A 327 -15.29 16.53 -6.99
CA ASN A 327 -16.47 17.18 -7.57
C ASN A 327 -17.54 16.17 -8.04
N ALA A 328 -17.69 15.05 -7.33
CA ALA A 328 -18.64 13.95 -7.64
C ALA A 328 -20.15 14.31 -7.67
N TRP A 329 -20.56 15.57 -7.50
CA TRP A 329 -21.96 16.00 -7.62
C TRP A 329 -22.13 16.91 -8.84
N SER A 330 -22.41 16.29 -9.99
CA SER A 330 -22.67 17.00 -11.25
C SER A 330 -23.85 17.98 -11.16
N LYS A 331 -24.86 17.66 -10.34
CA LYS A 331 -26.03 18.51 -10.08
C LYS A 331 -26.02 19.01 -8.63
N ALA A 332 -25.37 20.16 -8.41
CA ALA A 332 -25.40 20.82 -7.11
C ALA A 332 -26.85 21.21 -6.74
N PRO A 333 -27.34 20.88 -5.53
CA PRO A 333 -28.70 21.21 -5.13
C PRO A 333 -28.90 22.73 -5.09
N LEU A 334 -30.15 23.20 -5.23
CA LEU A 334 -30.48 24.63 -5.30
C LEU A 334 -29.91 25.43 -4.14
N HIS A 335 -29.99 24.91 -2.91
CA HIS A 335 -29.42 25.57 -1.73
C HIS A 335 -27.89 25.66 -1.78
N ALA A 336 -27.20 24.71 -2.43
CA ALA A 336 -25.77 24.84 -2.66
C ALA A 336 -25.51 25.93 -3.71
N ARG A 337 -26.29 26.03 -4.79
CA ARG A 337 -26.15 27.10 -5.79
C ARG A 337 -26.39 28.49 -5.17
N LEU A 338 -27.53 28.67 -4.51
CA LEU A 338 -27.90 29.91 -3.80
C LEU A 338 -26.94 30.24 -2.65
N GLY A 339 -26.58 29.22 -1.86
CA GLY A 339 -25.68 29.38 -0.73
C GLY A 339 -24.23 29.72 -1.10
N ALA A 340 -23.85 29.60 -2.38
CA ALA A 340 -22.57 30.10 -2.88
C ALA A 340 -22.50 31.62 -2.79
N VAL A 341 -23.60 32.30 -3.13
CA VAL A 341 -23.70 33.77 -3.19
C VAL A 341 -23.82 34.35 -1.77
N ILE A 342 -24.58 33.69 -0.90
CA ILE A 342 -24.92 34.19 0.45
C ILE A 342 -23.89 33.73 1.51
N GLY A 343 -22.95 32.84 1.16
CA GLY A 343 -21.99 32.27 2.10
C GLY A 343 -22.55 31.15 3.00
N LEU A 344 -23.83 30.80 2.86
CA LEU A 344 -24.51 29.71 3.58
C LEU A 344 -23.83 28.34 3.38
N ARG A 345 -23.05 28.15 2.30
CA ARG A 345 -22.23 26.93 2.08
C ARG A 345 -21.29 26.63 3.24
N LYS A 346 -20.83 27.67 3.97
CA LYS A 346 -19.92 27.49 5.12
C LYS A 346 -20.60 26.81 6.31
N VAL A 347 -21.92 26.93 6.43
CA VAL A 347 -22.69 26.40 7.58
C VAL A 347 -23.52 25.18 7.20
N CYS A 348 -24.05 25.10 5.98
CA CYS A 348 -24.90 23.99 5.52
C CYS A 348 -24.24 22.61 5.69
N TRP A 349 -24.94 21.64 6.27
CA TRP A 349 -24.43 20.28 6.54
C TRP A 349 -24.78 19.24 5.48
N CYS A 350 -25.34 19.64 4.33
CA CYS A 350 -25.58 18.70 3.25
C CYS A 350 -24.25 18.10 2.73
N TRP A 351 -24.35 16.94 2.05
CA TRP A 351 -23.19 16.25 1.48
C TRP A 351 -22.42 17.13 0.50
N SER A 352 -23.10 17.80 -0.43
CA SER A 352 -22.48 18.68 -1.43
C SER A 352 -21.71 19.85 -0.81
N CYS A 353 -22.30 20.58 0.15
CA CYS A 353 -21.62 21.67 0.86
C CYS A 353 -20.47 21.16 1.73
N SER A 354 -20.61 19.98 2.35
CA SER A 354 -19.56 19.39 3.18
C SER A 354 -18.37 18.94 2.34
N ALA A 355 -18.60 18.31 1.19
CA ALA A 355 -17.56 17.96 0.25
C ALA A 355 -16.87 19.20 -0.34
N TYR A 356 -17.62 20.25 -0.67
CA TYR A 356 -17.04 21.54 -1.06
C TYR A 356 -16.10 22.09 0.04
N ARG A 357 -16.53 22.10 1.31
CA ARG A 357 -15.68 22.52 2.42
C ARG A 357 -14.45 21.63 2.58
N TYR A 358 -14.61 20.32 2.40
CA TYR A 358 -13.50 19.37 2.47
C TYR A 358 -12.47 19.63 1.38
N ARG A 359 -12.91 19.81 0.13
CA ARG A 359 -12.05 20.23 -0.98
C ARG A 359 -11.26 21.50 -0.66
N GLN A 360 -11.94 22.54 -0.15
CA GLN A 360 -11.29 23.79 0.23
C GLN A 360 -10.24 23.59 1.34
N ARG A 361 -10.50 22.69 2.30
CA ARG A 361 -9.50 22.31 3.31
C ARG A 361 -8.30 21.60 2.70
N CYS A 362 -8.51 20.70 1.74
CA CYS A 362 -7.41 20.01 1.05
C CYS A 362 -6.52 20.97 0.25
N ILE A 363 -7.13 21.93 -0.46
CA ILE A 363 -6.41 23.01 -1.17
C ILE A 363 -5.62 23.86 -0.17
N ALA A 364 -6.26 24.30 0.92
CA ALA A 364 -5.60 25.08 1.95
C ALA A 364 -4.43 24.32 2.59
N ALA A 365 -4.59 23.02 2.86
CA ALA A 365 -3.53 22.16 3.39
C ALA A 365 -2.34 22.02 2.43
N CYS A 366 -2.61 21.97 1.12
CA CYS A 366 -1.56 21.95 0.10
C CYS A 366 -0.79 23.29 0.07
N LYS A 367 -1.52 24.42 0.09
CA LYS A 367 -0.94 25.78 0.15
C LYS A 367 -0.10 26.01 1.42
N THR A 368 -0.56 25.56 2.59
CA THR A 368 0.19 25.75 3.85
C THR A 368 1.43 24.87 3.93
N ARG A 369 1.41 23.65 3.37
CA ARG A 369 2.60 22.79 3.29
C ARG A 369 3.72 23.45 2.47
N ALA A 370 3.38 24.07 1.34
CA ALA A 370 4.33 24.85 0.53
C ALA A 370 4.97 25.99 1.35
N LEU A 371 4.20 26.67 2.20
CA LEU A 371 4.72 27.76 3.05
C LEU A 371 5.57 27.27 4.23
N ALA A 372 5.30 26.09 4.78
CA ALA A 372 6.10 25.51 5.86
C ALA A 372 7.47 25.02 5.38
N SER A 373 7.54 24.47 4.16
CA SER A 373 8.78 24.09 3.48
C SER A 373 9.74 25.28 3.32
N THR A 374 9.22 26.42 2.88
CA THR A 374 10.03 27.63 2.63
C THR A 374 10.56 28.26 3.91
N ARG A 375 9.79 28.27 5.02
CA ARG A 375 10.29 28.79 6.31
C ARG A 375 11.48 28.02 6.86
N ARG A 376 11.57 26.70 6.60
CA ARG A 376 12.69 25.87 7.05
C ARG A 376 13.97 26.08 6.22
N LYS A 377 13.86 26.65 5.02
CA LYS A 377 14.98 26.97 4.11
C LYS A 377 15.44 28.43 4.17
N LYS A 378 14.80 29.28 4.99
CA LYS A 378 15.06 30.73 5.05
C LYS A 378 16.48 31.12 5.56
N HIS A 379 17.33 30.15 5.90
CA HIS A 379 18.73 30.42 6.27
C HIS A 379 19.72 30.37 5.10
N THR A 380 19.27 30.07 3.87
CA THR A 380 20.18 29.94 2.72
C THR A 380 19.58 30.60 1.47
N ALA A 381 20.03 31.84 1.21
CA ALA A 381 19.95 32.65 -0.02
C ALA A 381 18.58 32.82 -0.71
N SER A 382 18.09 34.07 -0.65
CA SER A 382 17.06 34.64 -1.52
C SER A 382 17.47 34.59 -2.98
N GLU A 383 16.67 33.98 -3.85
CA GLU A 383 16.20 34.56 -5.12
C GLU A 383 15.27 33.56 -5.85
N LEU A 384 14.15 34.07 -6.36
CA LEU A 384 13.04 33.38 -7.06
C LEU A 384 12.26 32.32 -6.25
N HIS A 385 11.45 32.79 -5.29
CA HIS A 385 10.40 31.97 -4.67
C HIS A 385 9.12 31.96 -5.53
N GLN A 386 9.06 31.05 -6.51
CA GLN A 386 7.76 30.55 -6.97
C GLN A 386 7.17 29.66 -5.85
N SER A 387 5.90 29.90 -5.54
CA SER A 387 5.14 29.09 -4.60
C SER A 387 5.20 27.61 -5.01
N GLU A 388 5.63 26.70 -4.13
CA GLU A 388 5.63 25.24 -4.38
C GLU A 388 4.22 24.66 -4.63
N PHE A 389 3.17 25.46 -4.38
CA PHE A 389 1.80 25.11 -4.75
C PHE A 389 1.54 25.37 -6.23
N ASP A 390 1.07 24.33 -6.91
CA ASP A 390 0.67 24.39 -8.31
C ASP A 390 -0.78 24.93 -8.45
N PRO A 391 -1.00 26.08 -9.11
CA PRO A 391 -2.33 26.62 -9.36
C PRO A 391 -3.18 25.73 -10.30
N ALA A 392 -2.56 24.93 -11.17
CA ALA A 392 -3.28 24.01 -12.05
C ALA A 392 -4.05 22.96 -11.24
N LEU A 393 -3.51 22.54 -10.09
CA LEU A 393 -4.20 21.63 -9.17
C LEU A 393 -5.54 22.19 -8.67
N GLU A 394 -5.60 23.49 -8.34
CA GLU A 394 -6.85 24.13 -7.90
C GLU A 394 -7.87 24.19 -9.05
N ALA A 395 -7.40 24.49 -10.27
CA ALA A 395 -8.24 24.47 -11.46
C ALA A 395 -8.83 23.07 -11.71
N LEU A 396 -8.01 22.02 -11.65
CA LEU A 396 -8.44 20.63 -11.84
C LEU A 396 -9.41 20.16 -10.74
N MET A 397 -9.20 20.54 -9.48
CA MET A 397 -10.12 20.19 -8.39
C MET A 397 -11.45 20.95 -8.44
N THR A 398 -11.49 22.10 -9.13
CA THR A 398 -12.69 22.94 -9.27
C THR A 398 -13.41 22.77 -10.59
N SER A 399 -12.77 22.13 -11.58
CA SER A 399 -13.35 21.81 -12.88
C SER A 399 -14.58 20.92 -12.70
N GLN A 400 -15.53 21.08 -13.62
CA GLN A 400 -16.77 20.34 -13.57
C GLN A 400 -16.52 18.90 -14.05
N SER A 401 -16.68 17.92 -13.15
CA SER A 401 -16.60 16.51 -13.50
C SER A 401 -17.67 16.18 -14.53
N MET A 402 -17.26 15.65 -15.68
CA MET A 402 -18.18 15.18 -16.72
C MET A 402 -18.43 13.68 -16.68
N SER A 403 -17.49 12.90 -16.11
CA SER A 403 -17.53 11.43 -16.07
C SER A 403 -17.77 10.89 -14.66
N ASP A 404 -18.46 9.76 -14.60
CA ASP A 404 -18.47 8.86 -13.44
C ASP A 404 -17.21 7.99 -13.48
N TRP A 405 -16.86 7.32 -12.38
CA TRP A 405 -15.78 6.34 -12.39
C TRP A 405 -16.17 5.13 -13.25
N THR A 406 -15.56 5.00 -14.43
CA THR A 406 -15.71 3.82 -15.29
C THR A 406 -14.35 3.20 -15.61
N PRO A 407 -14.28 1.87 -15.83
CA PRO A 407 -13.03 1.23 -16.26
C PRO A 407 -12.55 1.72 -17.62
N ASP A 408 -13.49 2.13 -18.49
CA ASP A 408 -13.20 2.59 -19.85
C ASP A 408 -12.57 3.98 -19.86
N ASP A 409 -12.98 4.86 -18.95
CA ASP A 409 -12.42 6.22 -18.83
C ASP A 409 -11.08 6.23 -18.06
N PHE A 410 -10.84 5.25 -17.18
CA PHE A 410 -9.67 5.20 -16.31
C PHE A 410 -8.91 3.85 -16.35
N PRO A 411 -8.52 3.33 -17.53
CA PRO A 411 -7.96 1.98 -17.63
C PRO A 411 -6.68 1.79 -16.81
N THR A 412 -5.83 2.81 -16.70
CA THR A 412 -4.54 2.73 -16.00
C THR A 412 -4.71 2.88 -14.47
N LEU A 413 -5.62 3.75 -14.03
CA LEU A 413 -5.93 3.99 -12.63
C LEU A 413 -6.98 3.03 -12.06
N TRP A 414 -7.71 2.28 -12.89
CA TRP A 414 -8.80 1.39 -12.48
C TRP A 414 -8.42 0.42 -11.35
N PRO A 415 -7.27 -0.27 -11.37
CA PRO A 415 -6.88 -1.18 -10.29
C PRO A 415 -6.71 -0.47 -8.93
N ARG A 416 -6.45 0.85 -8.93
CA ARG A 416 -6.35 1.68 -7.73
C ARG A 416 -7.73 2.18 -7.30
N ILE A 417 -8.57 2.59 -8.24
CA ILE A 417 -9.97 2.97 -8.03
C ILE A 417 -10.77 1.80 -7.42
N ALA A 418 -10.66 0.60 -8.00
CA ALA A 418 -11.31 -0.60 -7.49
C ALA A 418 -10.85 -0.94 -6.05
N ARG A 419 -9.56 -0.74 -5.74
CA ARG A 419 -9.04 -0.91 -4.37
C ARG A 419 -9.58 0.14 -3.40
N LEU A 420 -9.76 1.38 -3.85
CA LEU A 420 -10.39 2.45 -3.05
C LEU A 420 -11.85 2.13 -2.76
N GLU A 421 -12.59 1.64 -3.76
CA GLU A 421 -13.98 1.20 -3.59
C GLU A 421 -14.08 0.01 -2.64
N GLN A 422 -13.25 -1.02 -2.83
CA GLN A 422 -13.20 -2.18 -1.94
C GLN A 422 -12.83 -1.75 -0.51
N HIS A 423 -11.87 -0.85 -0.34
CA HIS A 423 -11.50 -0.33 0.96
C HIS A 423 -12.64 0.46 1.60
N LEU A 424 -13.33 1.29 0.83
CA LEU A 424 -14.51 2.00 1.29
C LEU A 424 -15.55 0.99 1.80
N GLN A 425 -15.96 0.02 0.97
CA GLN A 425 -16.97 -0.99 1.29
C GLN A 425 -16.63 -1.84 2.53
N THR A 426 -15.35 -2.17 2.74
CA THR A 426 -14.90 -2.97 3.89
C THR A 426 -14.63 -2.16 5.16
N SER A 427 -14.60 -0.83 5.06
CA SER A 427 -14.31 0.03 6.20
C SER A 427 -15.47 0.10 7.18
N ARG A 428 -15.17 -0.21 8.45
CA ARG A 428 -16.12 -0.08 9.56
C ARG A 428 -16.32 1.40 9.94
N PRO A 429 -17.53 1.79 10.38
CA PRO A 429 -17.77 3.13 10.88
C PRO A 429 -16.88 3.38 12.10
N TRP A 430 -16.11 4.47 12.06
CA TRP A 430 -15.13 4.81 13.10
C TRP A 430 -15.67 5.80 14.15
N SER A 431 -16.88 6.34 13.94
CA SER A 431 -17.58 7.16 14.93
C SER A 431 -19.09 7.00 14.83
N LEU A 432 -19.81 7.26 15.94
CA LEU A 432 -21.26 7.23 15.96
C LEU A 432 -21.87 8.21 14.95
N SER A 433 -21.31 9.42 14.84
CA SER A 433 -21.78 10.39 13.84
C SER A 433 -21.60 9.87 12.40
N VAL A 434 -20.58 9.05 12.15
CA VAL A 434 -20.39 8.39 10.85
C VAL A 434 -21.40 7.27 10.67
N LEU A 435 -21.70 6.48 11.71
CA LEU A 435 -22.77 5.48 11.67
C LEU A 435 -24.13 6.09 11.29
N PHE A 436 -24.48 7.27 11.85
CA PHE A 436 -25.70 8.00 11.46
C PHE A 436 -25.69 8.52 10.02
N ARG A 437 -24.50 8.73 9.43
CA ARG A 437 -24.33 9.22 8.06
C ARG A 437 -24.18 8.08 7.05
N ASP A 438 -23.72 6.92 7.51
CA ASP A 438 -23.46 5.76 6.70
C ASP A 438 -24.75 5.00 6.45
N ARG A 439 -25.25 5.06 5.22
CA ARG A 439 -26.46 4.35 4.80
C ARG A 439 -26.17 2.94 4.27
N ARG A 440 -24.91 2.49 4.26
CA ARG A 440 -24.54 1.18 3.71
C ARG A 440 -25.04 0.03 4.58
N ASP A 441 -24.97 0.19 5.90
CA ASP A 441 -25.39 -0.84 6.84
C ASP A 441 -26.61 -0.35 7.63
N THR A 442 -27.76 -0.34 6.95
CA THR A 442 -29.04 0.06 7.55
C THR A 442 -29.41 -0.84 8.73
N MET A 443 -29.04 -2.13 8.71
CA MET A 443 -29.33 -3.05 9.80
C MET A 443 -28.52 -2.73 11.06
N GLN A 444 -27.20 -2.48 10.94
CA GLN A 444 -26.40 -2.02 12.08
C GLN A 444 -26.87 -0.68 12.60
N PHE A 445 -27.27 0.23 11.70
CA PHE A 445 -27.84 1.51 12.09
C PHE A 445 -29.12 1.33 12.93
N TRP A 446 -30.08 0.52 12.46
CA TRP A 446 -31.34 0.29 13.19
C TRP A 446 -31.10 -0.40 14.53
N THR A 447 -30.26 -1.42 14.58
CA THR A 447 -29.92 -2.11 15.83
C THR A 447 -29.25 -1.18 16.84
N PHE A 448 -28.32 -0.33 16.41
CA PHE A 448 -27.70 0.68 17.26
C PHE A 448 -28.71 1.74 17.73
N LEU A 449 -29.59 2.20 16.85
CA LEU A 449 -30.64 3.18 17.17
C LEU A 449 -31.59 2.61 18.22
N PHE A 450 -32.06 1.38 18.04
CA PHE A 450 -32.94 0.70 19.00
C PHE A 450 -32.24 0.48 20.34
N ALA A 451 -30.99 0.02 20.35
CA ALA A 451 -30.22 -0.13 21.57
C ALA A 451 -30.08 1.22 22.32
N THR A 452 -29.78 2.29 21.60
CA THR A 452 -29.66 3.66 22.16
C THR A 452 -31.01 4.14 22.71
N LEU A 453 -32.10 3.90 21.99
CA LEU A 453 -33.46 4.23 22.42
C LEU A 453 -33.84 3.49 23.71
N VAL A 454 -33.56 2.19 23.78
CA VAL A 454 -33.84 1.37 24.97
C VAL A 454 -33.06 1.89 26.17
N VAL A 455 -31.75 2.14 26.04
CA VAL A 455 -30.93 2.70 27.13
C VAL A 455 -31.45 4.06 27.59
N PHE A 456 -31.82 4.93 26.64
CA PHE A 456 -32.40 6.24 26.95
C PHE A 456 -33.71 6.11 27.74
N LEU A 457 -34.62 5.23 27.30
CA LEU A 457 -35.88 4.97 28.00
C LEU A 457 -35.65 4.40 29.40
N THR A 458 -34.66 3.52 29.59
CA THR A 458 -34.27 3.00 30.91
C THR A 458 -33.78 4.12 31.84
N ILE A 459 -32.97 5.06 31.33
CA ILE A 459 -32.51 6.21 32.13
C ILE A 459 -33.71 7.08 32.54
N VAL A 460 -34.65 7.33 31.63
CA VAL A 460 -35.88 8.09 31.94
C VAL A 460 -36.72 7.36 32.99
N GLN A 461 -36.87 6.04 32.90
CA GLN A 461 -37.58 5.23 33.90
C GLN A 461 -36.93 5.33 35.29
N VAL A 462 -35.60 5.26 35.37
CA VAL A 462 -34.87 5.42 36.64
C VAL A 462 -35.09 6.81 37.22
N MET A 463 -35.02 7.86 36.41
CA MET A 463 -35.27 9.24 36.87
C MET A 463 -36.70 9.44 37.36
N LEU A 464 -37.68 8.88 36.65
CA LEU A 464 -39.09 8.90 37.08
C LEU A 464 -39.29 8.13 38.39
N GLY A 465 -38.63 6.98 38.56
CA GLY A 465 -38.65 6.22 39.80
C GLY A 465 -38.08 7.01 40.98
N ILE A 466 -36.96 7.72 40.79
CA ILE A 466 -36.40 8.60 41.81
C ILE A 466 -37.38 9.73 42.15
N ALA A 467 -37.97 10.38 41.14
CA ALA A 467 -38.94 11.45 41.35
C ALA A 467 -40.18 10.96 42.13
N GLN A 468 -40.67 9.75 41.85
CA GLN A 468 -41.78 9.13 42.58
C GLN A 468 -41.43 8.88 44.04
N VAL A 469 -40.22 8.36 44.31
CA VAL A 469 -39.75 8.12 45.68
C VAL A 469 -39.62 9.43 46.44
N VAL A 470 -38.95 10.44 45.87
CA VAL A 470 -38.81 11.77 46.50
C VAL A 470 -40.17 12.42 46.74
N GLY A 471 -41.07 12.34 45.76
CA GLY A 471 -42.43 12.86 45.87
C GLY A 471 -43.29 12.13 46.92
N SER A 472 -42.93 10.90 47.31
CA SER A 472 -43.60 10.18 48.41
C SER A 472 -43.13 10.60 49.81
N PHE A 473 -41.99 11.30 49.91
CA PHE A 473 -41.44 11.80 51.17
C PHE A 473 -41.82 13.26 51.47
N ILE A 474 -42.38 13.98 50.49
CA ILE A 474 -42.93 15.33 50.62
C ILE A 474 -44.43 15.20 50.84
#